data_AF-A0A1X3D1D0-F1
#
_entry.id   AF-A0A1X3D1D0-F1
#
_cell.length_a   1.000
_cell.length_b   1.000
_cell.length_c   1.000
_cell.angle_alpha   90.00
_cell.angle_beta   90.00
_cell.angle_gamma   90.00
#
_symmetry.space_group_name_H-M   'P 1'
#
loop_
_entity.id
_entity.type
_entity.pdbx_description
1 polymer ?
#
loop_
_entity_poly.entity_id
_entity_poly.type
_entity_poly.pdbx_seq_one_letter_code
_entity_poly.pdbx_strand_id
1 'polypeptide(L)'
;HITAAVSKEACPLGLAPTSSSTAALALGDALAVALLRARSFTPDDFALSHPAGSLGKRLLLRVADIMRTGERLPVAKTDTLLREGILIMSEKGLGMICIVDDEGKVLGIFTDGDLRRVFEKHEKVNNLTLDSVMHT
;
A
#
# COMPACT_ATOMS: atom_id res chain seq x y z
N HIS A 1 23.51 23.94 29.80
CA HIS A 1 22.22 24.66 29.63
C HIS A 1 22.21 25.33 28.27
N ILE A 2 21.10 25.25 27.53
CA ILE A 2 20.92 25.90 26.23
C ILE A 2 19.89 27.02 26.42
N THR A 3 20.20 28.22 25.96
CA THR A 3 19.42 29.44 26.24
C THR A 3 18.91 30.03 24.93
N ALA A 4 17.59 30.28 24.85
CA ALA A 4 16.92 31.00 23.75
C ALA A 4 16.34 32.35 24.22
N ALA A 5 17.04 33.02 25.14
CA ALA A 5 16.60 34.30 25.66
C ALA A 5 16.60 35.38 24.57
N VAL A 6 15.57 36.20 24.56
CA VAL A 6 15.45 37.40 23.72
C VAL A 6 15.44 38.63 24.61
N SER A 7 16.15 39.68 24.18
CA SER A 7 16.27 40.93 24.94
C SER A 7 15.01 41.80 24.89
N LYS A 8 14.16 41.60 23.87
CA LYS A 8 12.92 42.37 23.68
C LYS A 8 11.91 41.62 22.81
N GLU A 9 10.64 41.72 23.16
CA GLU A 9 9.53 41.28 22.32
C GLU A 9 9.28 42.24 21.14
N ALA A 10 8.95 41.67 19.98
CA ALA A 10 8.50 42.45 18.83
C ALA A 10 7.11 43.07 19.05
N CYS A 11 6.27 42.44 19.89
CA CYS A 11 5.00 43.00 20.32
C CYS A 11 5.21 44.33 21.07
N PRO A 12 4.71 45.48 20.55
CA PRO A 12 4.95 46.78 21.17
C PRO A 12 4.28 46.92 22.54
N LEU A 13 3.22 46.15 22.80
CA LEU A 13 2.50 46.12 24.08
C LEU A 13 3.07 45.08 25.06
N GLY A 14 3.99 44.21 24.63
CA GLY A 14 4.56 43.15 25.47
C GLY A 14 3.57 42.07 25.93
N LEU A 15 2.35 42.04 25.38
CA LEU A 15 1.29 41.13 25.81
C LEU A 15 1.39 39.73 25.19
N ALA A 16 2.02 39.62 24.02
CA ALA A 16 2.14 38.37 23.28
C ALA A 16 3.61 37.96 23.14
N PRO A 17 3.93 36.67 23.37
CA PRO A 17 5.25 36.14 23.07
C PRO A 17 5.42 36.07 21.55
N THR A 18 6.30 36.91 21.01
CA THR A 18 6.51 37.08 19.57
C THR A 18 7.92 36.66 19.18
N SER A 19 8.91 37.36 19.71
CA SER A 19 10.32 37.05 19.52
C SER A 19 10.70 35.79 20.30
N SER A 20 10.21 35.66 21.55
CA SER A 20 10.54 34.53 22.42
C SER A 20 9.98 33.21 21.93
N SER A 21 8.72 33.18 21.49
CA SER A 21 8.09 31.98 20.92
C SER A 21 8.81 31.54 19.64
N THR A 22 9.15 32.50 18.77
CA THR A 22 9.92 32.23 17.54
C THR A 22 11.32 31.69 17.86
N ALA A 23 12.04 32.31 18.80
CA ALA A 23 13.37 31.86 19.23
C ALA A 23 13.33 30.46 19.84
N ALA A 24 12.31 30.15 20.64
CA ALA A 24 12.11 28.83 21.21
C ALA A 24 11.80 27.76 20.15
N LEU A 25 10.95 28.07 19.17
CA LEU A 25 10.66 27.17 18.03
C LEU A 25 11.92 26.88 17.21
N ALA A 26 12.66 27.93 16.83
CA ALA A 26 13.90 27.78 16.07
C ALA A 26 14.96 26.96 16.83
N LEU A 27 15.08 27.18 18.15
CA LEU A 27 15.97 26.37 18.98
C LEU A 27 15.51 24.91 19.05
N GLY A 28 14.20 24.68 19.20
CA GLY A 28 13.60 23.34 19.22
C GLY A 28 13.91 22.56 17.94
N ASP A 29 13.71 23.17 16.78
CA ASP A 29 14.01 22.57 15.47
C ASP A 29 15.51 22.28 15.32
N ALA A 30 16.37 23.22 15.70
CA ALA A 30 17.81 23.03 15.65
C ALA A 30 18.26 21.84 16.52
N LEU A 31 17.71 21.71 17.72
CA LEU A 31 17.99 20.59 18.62
C LEU A 31 17.46 19.27 18.08
N ALA A 32 16.25 19.25 17.52
CA ALA A 32 15.69 18.06 16.89
C ALA A 32 16.59 17.59 15.74
N VAL A 33 16.96 18.47 14.82
CA VAL A 33 17.84 18.14 13.68
C VAL A 33 19.23 17.70 14.15
N ALA A 34 19.80 18.37 15.17
CA ALA A 34 21.09 17.98 15.72
C ALA A 34 21.05 16.57 16.32
N LEU A 35 19.99 16.22 17.06
CA LEU A 35 19.81 14.89 17.63
C LEU A 35 19.56 13.83 16.56
N LEU A 36 18.76 14.13 15.53
CA LEU A 36 18.55 13.23 14.39
C LEU A 36 19.88 12.90 13.72
N ARG A 37 20.75 13.89 13.50
CA ARG A 37 22.09 13.67 12.92
C ARG A 37 23.01 12.89 13.86
N ALA A 38 23.09 13.28 15.13
CA ALA A 38 23.96 12.66 16.12
C ALA A 38 23.61 11.18 16.38
N ARG A 39 22.34 10.82 16.26
CA ARG A 39 21.86 9.44 16.39
C ARG A 39 21.85 8.67 15.07
N SER A 40 22.31 9.28 13.98
CA SER A 40 22.21 8.72 12.62
C SER A 40 20.79 8.23 12.31
N PHE A 41 19.79 8.99 12.75
CA PHE A 41 18.38 8.59 12.69
C PHE A 41 17.94 8.36 11.25
N THR A 42 17.49 7.16 10.96
CA THR A 42 17.15 6.69 9.62
C THR A 42 15.66 6.81 9.32
N PRO A 43 15.26 6.76 8.04
CA PRO A 43 13.85 6.61 7.68
C PRO A 43 13.18 5.37 8.32
N ASP A 44 13.93 4.29 8.55
CA ASP A 44 13.41 3.08 9.19
C ASP A 44 13.13 3.31 10.67
N ASP A 45 14.00 4.05 11.38
CA ASP A 45 13.75 4.48 12.77
C ASP A 45 12.51 5.37 12.87
N PHE A 46 12.32 6.25 11.87
CA PHE A 46 11.11 7.08 11.77
C PHE A 46 9.87 6.21 11.63
N ALA A 47 9.93 5.21 10.74
CA ALA A 47 8.83 4.31 10.43
C ALA A 47 8.40 3.50 11.65
N LEU A 48 9.36 2.99 12.43
CA LEU A 48 9.10 2.25 13.67
C LEU A 48 8.44 3.12 14.75
N SER A 49 8.81 4.40 14.84
CA SER A 49 8.24 5.33 15.81
C SER A 49 6.87 5.87 15.39
N HIS A 50 6.57 5.86 14.08
CA HIS A 50 5.34 6.41 13.50
C HIS A 50 4.73 5.48 12.43
N PRO A 51 4.36 4.23 12.80
CA PRO A 51 3.97 3.21 11.83
C PRO A 51 2.68 3.56 11.07
N ALA A 52 1.77 4.33 11.67
CA ALA A 52 0.51 4.71 11.05
C ALA A 52 0.63 5.84 10.00
N GLY A 53 1.76 6.56 9.97
CA GLY A 53 2.03 7.65 9.02
C GLY A 53 2.30 7.14 7.60
N SER A 54 2.27 8.04 6.61
CA SER A 54 2.53 7.68 5.20
C SER A 54 3.92 7.07 4.99
N LEU A 55 4.96 7.65 5.61
CA LEU A 55 6.32 7.13 5.55
C LEU A 55 6.44 5.78 6.29
N GLY A 56 5.82 5.65 7.46
CA GLY A 56 5.77 4.41 8.23
C GLY A 56 5.14 3.26 7.46
N LYS A 57 3.95 3.50 6.89
CA LYS A 57 3.27 2.55 6.00
C LYS A 57 4.14 2.18 4.81
N ARG A 58 4.78 3.14 4.13
CA ARG A 58 5.61 2.85 2.95
C ARG A 58 6.82 1.96 3.26
N LEU A 59 7.44 2.13 4.42
CA LEU A 59 8.67 1.42 4.78
C LEU A 59 8.39 0.07 5.47
N LEU A 60 7.29 -0.05 6.21
CA LEU A 60 7.00 -1.25 7.00
C LEU A 60 5.97 -2.18 6.36
N LEU A 61 5.07 -1.68 5.52
CA LEU A 61 4.00 -2.50 4.93
C LEU A 61 4.57 -3.41 3.84
N ARG A 62 4.52 -4.72 4.09
CA ARG A 62 4.92 -5.74 3.12
C ARG A 62 3.72 -6.21 2.33
N VAL A 63 3.97 -6.78 1.15
CA VAL A 63 2.91 -7.43 0.34
C VAL A 63 2.16 -8.47 1.18
N ALA A 64 2.88 -9.26 1.99
CA ALA A 64 2.30 -10.28 2.85
C ALA A 64 1.27 -9.73 3.85
N ASP A 65 1.38 -8.46 4.25
CA ASP A 65 0.49 -7.84 5.25
C ASP A 65 -0.86 -7.42 4.64
N ILE A 66 -0.92 -7.24 3.31
CA ILE A 66 -2.11 -6.74 2.61
C ILE A 66 -2.64 -7.69 1.53
N MET A 67 -1.86 -8.68 1.12
CA MET A 67 -2.28 -9.64 0.11
C MET A 67 -3.49 -10.45 0.58
N ARG A 68 -4.34 -10.81 -0.36
CA ARG A 68 -5.42 -11.76 -0.10
C ARG A 68 -4.84 -13.17 -0.01
N THR A 69 -5.38 -13.96 0.90
CA THR A 69 -4.88 -15.30 1.23
C THR A 69 -6.06 -16.25 1.48
N GLY A 70 -5.80 -17.55 1.32
CA GLY A 70 -6.79 -18.61 1.54
C GLY A 70 -8.05 -18.41 0.70
N GLU A 71 -9.21 -18.58 1.33
CA GLU A 71 -10.54 -18.45 0.72
C GLU A 71 -10.83 -17.10 0.05
N ARG A 72 -10.01 -16.06 0.31
CA ARG A 72 -10.16 -14.74 -0.32
C ARG A 72 -9.48 -14.65 -1.68
N LEU A 73 -8.66 -15.62 -2.05
CA LEU A 73 -8.03 -15.69 -3.36
C LEU A 73 -9.01 -16.31 -4.38
N PRO A 74 -9.25 -15.66 -5.52
CA PRO A 74 -9.97 -16.27 -6.63
C PRO A 74 -9.01 -17.26 -7.30
N VAL A 75 -9.26 -18.55 -7.07
CA VAL A 75 -8.47 -19.64 -7.63
C VAL A 75 -9.41 -20.64 -8.30
N ALA A 76 -9.01 -21.18 -9.45
CA ALA A 76 -9.70 -22.24 -10.15
C ALA A 76 -8.72 -23.23 -10.80
N LYS A 77 -9.23 -24.38 -11.24
CA LYS A 77 -8.47 -25.39 -11.98
C LYS A 77 -8.51 -25.11 -13.48
N THR A 78 -7.62 -25.73 -14.22
CA THR A 78 -7.52 -25.60 -15.69
C THR A 78 -8.80 -26.03 -16.39
N ASP A 79 -9.46 -27.08 -15.91
CA ASP A 79 -10.68 -27.66 -16.44
C ASP A 79 -11.96 -26.91 -16.03
N THR A 80 -11.86 -25.93 -15.12
CA THR A 80 -13.00 -25.12 -14.69
C THR A 80 -13.61 -24.37 -15.87
N LEU A 81 -14.94 -24.42 -15.98
CA LEU A 81 -15.65 -23.70 -17.05
C LEU A 81 -15.49 -22.20 -16.86
N LEU A 82 -15.35 -21.46 -17.97
CA LEU A 82 -15.20 -20.01 -17.95
C LEU A 82 -16.35 -19.32 -17.18
N ARG A 83 -17.58 -19.82 -17.32
CA ARG A 83 -18.74 -19.28 -16.58
C ARG A 83 -18.59 -19.39 -15.06
N GLU A 84 -18.06 -20.52 -14.58
CA GLU A 84 -17.79 -20.74 -13.17
C GLU A 84 -16.65 -19.85 -12.69
N GLY A 85 -15.59 -19.73 -13.51
CA GLY A 85 -14.50 -18.79 -13.24
C GLY A 85 -14.95 -17.33 -13.10
N ILE A 86 -15.90 -16.88 -13.92
CA ILE A 86 -16.48 -15.53 -13.84
C ILE A 86 -17.26 -15.33 -12.53
N LEU A 87 -17.99 -16.35 -12.06
CA LEU A 87 -18.70 -16.29 -10.78
C LEU A 87 -17.71 -16.16 -9.62
N ILE A 88 -16.67 -17.00 -9.59
CA ILE A 88 -15.60 -16.93 -8.58
C ILE A 88 -14.96 -15.53 -8.60
N MET A 89 -14.60 -15.02 -9.78
CA MET A 89 -14.00 -13.70 -9.94
C MET A 89 -14.90 -12.58 -9.41
N SER A 90 -16.21 -12.66 -9.67
CA SER A 90 -17.21 -11.70 -9.21
C SER A 90 -17.41 -11.75 -7.70
N GLU A 91 -17.52 -12.95 -7.12
CA GLU A 91 -17.67 -13.16 -5.67
C GLU A 91 -16.47 -12.66 -4.88
N LYS A 92 -15.26 -12.88 -5.41
CA LYS A 92 -14.03 -12.42 -4.75
C LYS A 92 -13.74 -10.95 -5.08
N GLY A 93 -14.26 -10.38 -6.17
CA GLY A 93 -14.17 -8.94 -6.45
C GLY A 93 -12.74 -8.42 -6.65
N LEU A 94 -11.90 -9.20 -7.32
CA LEU A 94 -10.53 -8.79 -7.72
C LEU A 94 -10.40 -8.48 -9.21
N GLY A 95 -11.43 -8.77 -10.03
CA GLY A 95 -11.36 -8.62 -11.48
C GLY A 95 -10.34 -9.56 -12.15
N MET A 96 -9.87 -10.57 -11.41
CA MET A 96 -9.02 -11.64 -11.90
C MET A 96 -9.26 -12.95 -11.16
N ILE A 97 -8.82 -14.05 -11.76
CA ILE A 97 -8.74 -15.38 -11.18
C ILE A 97 -7.39 -16.01 -11.52
N CYS A 98 -6.78 -16.69 -10.55
CA CYS A 98 -5.58 -17.50 -10.77
C CYS A 98 -5.98 -18.93 -11.14
N ILE A 99 -5.37 -19.46 -12.18
CA ILE A 99 -5.51 -20.86 -12.58
C ILE A 99 -4.34 -21.63 -11.99
N VAL A 100 -4.62 -22.73 -11.28
CA VAL A 100 -3.60 -23.55 -10.61
C VAL A 100 -3.69 -25.02 -11.00
N ASP A 101 -2.58 -25.73 -10.83
CA ASP A 101 -2.53 -27.20 -10.96
C ASP A 101 -3.03 -27.92 -9.69
N ASP A 102 -2.87 -29.25 -9.66
CA ASP A 102 -3.23 -30.12 -8.54
C ASP A 102 -2.42 -29.93 -7.27
N GLU A 103 -1.22 -29.37 -7.39
CA GLU A 103 -0.34 -29.02 -6.27
C GLU A 103 -0.56 -27.57 -5.81
N GLY A 104 -1.45 -26.82 -6.46
CA GLY A 104 -1.75 -25.42 -6.16
C GLY A 104 -0.74 -24.43 -6.74
N LYS A 105 0.12 -24.88 -7.67
CA LYS A 105 1.06 -24.01 -8.38
C LYS A 105 0.32 -23.21 -9.45
N VAL A 106 0.61 -21.92 -9.54
CA VAL A 106 0.02 -21.03 -10.54
C VAL A 106 0.49 -21.43 -11.94
N LEU A 107 -0.49 -21.71 -12.80
CA LEU A 107 -0.31 -21.99 -14.22
C LEU A 107 -0.63 -20.77 -15.09
N GLY A 108 -1.51 -19.89 -14.63
CA GLY A 108 -1.85 -18.67 -15.35
C GLY A 108 -2.88 -17.81 -14.64
N ILE A 109 -3.29 -16.73 -15.31
CA ILE A 109 -4.31 -15.79 -14.84
C ILE A 109 -5.35 -15.53 -15.92
N PHE A 110 -6.55 -15.16 -15.49
CA PHE A 110 -7.61 -14.65 -16.35
C PHE A 110 -8.25 -13.43 -15.70
N THR A 111 -8.51 -12.38 -16.47
CA THR A 111 -8.94 -11.06 -15.99
C THR A 111 -10.21 -10.57 -16.68
N ASP A 112 -10.85 -9.52 -16.14
CA ASP A 112 -11.97 -8.84 -16.81
C ASP A 112 -11.60 -8.37 -18.23
N GLY A 113 -10.35 -7.97 -18.44
CA GLY A 113 -9.84 -7.57 -19.75
C GLY A 113 -9.73 -8.74 -20.73
N ASP A 114 -9.46 -9.95 -20.24
CA ASP A 114 -9.49 -11.18 -21.03
C ASP A 114 -10.93 -11.58 -21.37
N LEU A 115 -11.83 -11.46 -20.39
CA LEU A 115 -13.25 -11.72 -20.57
C LEU A 115 -13.83 -10.90 -21.73
N ARG A 116 -13.57 -9.59 -21.74
CA ARG A 116 -13.98 -8.72 -22.86
C ARG A 116 -13.42 -9.21 -24.20
N ARG A 117 -12.15 -9.57 -24.25
CA ARG A 117 -11.48 -10.07 -25.47
C ARG A 117 -12.03 -11.41 -25.95
N VAL A 118 -12.43 -12.30 -25.03
CA VAL A 118 -13.06 -13.58 -25.37
C VAL A 118 -14.42 -13.35 -26.02
N PHE A 119 -15.24 -12.44 -25.48
CA PHE A 119 -16.53 -12.10 -26.09
C PHE A 119 -16.41 -11.42 -27.46
N GLU A 120 -15.33 -10.67 -27.71
CA GLU A 120 -15.05 -10.11 -29.05
C GLU A 120 -14.69 -11.18 -30.08
N LYS A 121 -14.08 -12.30 -29.65
CA LYS A 121 -13.56 -13.35 -30.53
C LYS A 121 -14.49 -14.56 -30.68
N HIS A 122 -15.39 -14.78 -29.73
CA HIS A 122 -16.22 -15.98 -29.66
C HIS A 122 -17.70 -15.63 -29.55
N GLU A 123 -18.52 -16.09 -30.50
CA GLU A 123 -19.98 -15.95 -30.44
C GLU A 123 -20.61 -16.78 -29.30
N LYS A 124 -19.96 -17.87 -28.88
CA LYS A 124 -20.42 -18.77 -27.82
C LYS A 124 -19.28 -19.10 -26.86
N VAL A 125 -19.52 -18.90 -25.56
CA VAL A 125 -18.52 -19.11 -24.50
C VAL A 125 -18.84 -20.28 -23.56
N ASN A 126 -19.95 -20.99 -23.81
CA ASN A 126 -20.50 -21.98 -22.86
C ASN A 126 -19.58 -23.17 -22.57
N ASN A 127 -18.69 -23.51 -23.49
CA ASN A 127 -17.83 -24.70 -23.41
C ASN A 127 -16.35 -24.34 -23.30
N LEU A 128 -16.01 -23.06 -23.10
CA LEU A 128 -14.63 -22.65 -22.88
C LEU A 128 -14.24 -22.98 -21.45
N THR A 129 -13.07 -23.59 -21.28
CA THR A 129 -12.42 -23.77 -19.99
C THR A 129 -11.44 -22.64 -19.75
N LEU A 130 -11.06 -22.41 -18.49
CA LEU A 130 -10.07 -21.39 -18.16
C LEU A 130 -8.71 -21.68 -18.81
N ASP A 131 -8.31 -22.93 -18.96
CA ASP A 131 -7.09 -23.33 -19.68
C ASP A 131 -7.03 -22.77 -21.11
N SER A 132 -8.18 -22.77 -21.81
CA SER A 132 -8.25 -22.32 -23.20
C SER A 132 -8.13 -20.80 -23.39
N VAL A 133 -8.28 -20.02 -22.32
CA VAL A 133 -8.36 -18.54 -22.38
C VAL A 133 -7.43 -17.82 -21.41
N MET A 134 -6.68 -18.55 -20.57
CA MET A 134 -5.75 -17.96 -19.61
C MET A 134 -4.47 -17.42 -20.25
N HIS A 135 -3.78 -16.56 -19.50
CA HIS A 135 -2.42 -16.11 -19.78
C HIS A 135 -1.43 -16.76 -18.79
N THR A 136 -0.36 -17.34 -19.32
CA THR A 136 0.77 -17.91 -18.55
C THR A 136 1.81 -16.87 -18.21
#